data_AF-A0A956R161-F1
#
_entry.id   AF-A0A956R161-F1
#
_cell.length_a   1.000
_cell.length_b   1.000
_cell.length_c   1.000
_cell.angle_alpha   90.00
_cell.angle_beta   90.00
_cell.angle_gamma   90.00
#
_symmetry.space_group_name_H-M   'P 1'
#
loop_
_entity.id
_entity.type
_entity.pdbx_description
1 polymer ?
#
loop_
_entity_poly.entity_id
_entity_poly.type
_entity_poly.pdbx_seq_one_letter_code
_entity_poly.pdbx_strand_id
1 'polypeptide(L)'
;AQASISEHLQVRMRADADGHLNFVPVDYVAQDAVALSRNDAAPGVYHLSTQDPPSTGLTIDSCFDVVGLRRPSYVDDDGELTWLDRKFNERVDFYMSYFRGRKQFSRARTNAVVGNDHGGSFRMDRETLLRFMNWYVDLLLENRATLPETQ
;
A
#
# COMPACT_ATOMS: atom_id res chain seq x y z
N ALA A 1 -8.77 14.69 -26.77
CA ALA A 1 -7.31 14.90 -26.97
C ALA A 1 -6.46 14.65 -25.70
N GLN A 2 -7.04 14.56 -24.50
CA GLN A 2 -6.28 14.51 -23.24
C GLN A 2 -5.77 13.11 -22.81
N ALA A 3 -6.28 12.02 -23.41
CA ALA A 3 -5.84 10.65 -23.12
C ALA A 3 -4.40 10.36 -23.62
N SER A 4 -3.97 11.02 -24.70
CA SER A 4 -2.72 10.68 -25.41
C SER A 4 -1.44 11.12 -24.68
N ILE A 5 -1.48 12.10 -23.79
CA ILE A 5 -0.27 12.57 -23.08
C ILE A 5 0.01 11.70 -21.86
N SER A 6 -1.04 11.35 -21.10
CA SER A 6 -0.94 10.52 -19.90
C SER A 6 -0.49 9.08 -20.20
N GLU A 7 -0.83 8.56 -21.38
CA GLU A 7 -0.39 7.22 -21.85
C GLU A 7 1.12 7.15 -22.15
N HIS A 8 1.78 8.29 -22.40
CA HIS A 8 3.18 8.32 -22.81
C HIS A 8 4.14 8.88 -21.76
N LEU A 9 3.64 9.69 -20.83
CA LEU A 9 4.46 10.31 -19.81
C LEU A 9 4.74 9.34 -18.65
N GLN A 10 6.00 8.94 -18.50
CA GLN A 10 6.48 8.26 -17.30
C GLN A 10 6.85 9.30 -16.25
N VAL A 11 6.23 9.24 -15.06
CA VAL A 11 6.58 10.10 -13.93
C VAL A 11 7.70 9.49 -13.10
N ARG A 12 8.55 10.34 -12.53
CA ARG A 12 9.54 9.95 -11.52
C ARG A 12 8.94 10.08 -10.13
N MET A 13 9.10 9.05 -9.32
CA MET A 13 8.60 9.04 -7.95
C MET A 13 9.73 8.79 -6.97
N ARG A 14 9.74 9.54 -5.87
CA ARG A 14 10.69 9.29 -4.78
C ARG A 14 10.15 8.21 -3.85
N ALA A 15 10.61 6.99 -4.05
CA ALA A 15 10.20 5.83 -3.25
C ALA A 15 11.30 4.78 -3.18
N ASP A 16 11.39 4.09 -2.04
CA ASP A 16 12.20 2.89 -1.88
C ASP A 16 11.41 1.70 -2.44
N ALA A 17 11.70 1.33 -3.70
CA ALA A 17 10.97 0.28 -4.42
C ALA A 17 11.08 -1.10 -3.75
N ASP A 18 12.19 -1.36 -3.07
CA ASP A 18 12.48 -2.59 -2.32
C ASP A 18 11.99 -2.51 -0.86
N GLY A 19 11.53 -1.34 -0.44
CA GLY A 19 10.78 -1.12 0.78
C GLY A 19 9.50 -1.97 0.80
N HIS A 20 8.88 -2.11 1.97
CA HIS A 20 7.71 -2.95 2.15
C HIS A 20 6.55 -2.14 2.72
N LEU A 21 5.34 -2.41 2.22
CA LEU A 21 4.11 -1.80 2.70
C LEU A 21 3.28 -2.83 3.47
N ASN A 22 3.01 -2.53 4.73
CA ASN A 22 2.26 -3.44 5.60
C ASN A 22 0.75 -3.30 5.38
N PHE A 23 0.22 -3.89 4.31
CA PHE A 23 -1.21 -4.03 4.11
C PHE A 23 -1.72 -5.31 4.78
N VAL A 24 -2.62 -5.14 5.74
CA VAL A 24 -3.28 -6.25 6.44
C VAL A 24 -4.79 -6.04 6.34
N PRO A 25 -5.55 -7.01 5.82
CA PRO A 25 -6.99 -6.92 5.84
C PRO A 25 -7.52 -6.81 7.28
N VAL A 26 -8.56 -5.99 7.47
CA VAL A 26 -9.07 -5.62 8.79
C VAL A 26 -9.63 -6.82 9.57
N ASP A 27 -10.20 -7.79 8.88
CA ASP A 27 -10.71 -9.04 9.43
C ASP A 27 -9.60 -9.88 10.05
N TYR A 28 -8.42 -9.94 9.42
CA TYR A 28 -7.25 -10.61 9.99
C TYR A 28 -6.69 -9.88 11.21
N VAL A 29 -6.65 -8.55 11.19
CA VAL A 29 -6.28 -7.75 12.38
C VAL A 29 -7.24 -8.02 13.53
N ALA A 30 -8.55 -8.07 13.26
CA ALA A 30 -9.56 -8.35 14.26
C ALA A 30 -9.45 -9.78 14.82
N GLN A 31 -9.19 -10.77 13.97
CA GLN A 31 -8.95 -12.15 14.39
C GLN A 31 -7.74 -12.25 15.33
N ASP A 32 -6.60 -11.66 14.97
CA ASP A 32 -5.41 -11.68 15.81
C ASP A 32 -5.68 -10.98 17.16
N ALA A 33 -6.35 -9.82 17.15
CA ALA A 33 -6.68 -9.08 18.37
C ALA A 33 -7.58 -9.89 19.32
N VAL A 34 -8.61 -10.53 18.78
CA VAL A 34 -9.52 -11.40 19.54
C VAL A 34 -8.77 -12.63 20.05
N ALA A 35 -7.93 -13.26 19.23
CA ALA A 35 -7.14 -14.42 19.64
C ALA A 35 -6.17 -14.09 20.78
N LEU A 36 -5.48 -12.95 20.72
CA LEU A 36 -4.63 -12.46 21.81
C LEU A 36 -5.43 -12.29 23.10
N SER A 37 -6.62 -11.69 23.02
CA SER A 37 -7.47 -11.49 24.19
C SER A 37 -8.02 -12.79 24.77
N ARG A 38 -8.26 -13.82 23.95
CA ARG A 38 -8.84 -15.10 24.39
C ARG A 38 -7.81 -16.09 24.93
N ASN A 39 -6.54 -15.92 24.56
CA ASN A 39 -5.43 -16.76 25.00
C ASN A 39 -4.64 -16.15 26.17
N ASP A 40 -5.24 -15.21 26.90
CA ASP A 40 -4.65 -14.53 28.06
C ASP A 40 -3.22 -14.01 27.79
N ALA A 41 -3.02 -13.38 26.63
CA ALA A 41 -1.72 -12.86 26.24
C ALA A 41 -1.11 -11.98 27.34
N ALA A 42 0.16 -12.21 27.68
CA ALA A 42 0.84 -11.42 28.69
C ALA A 42 0.83 -9.92 28.32
N PRO A 43 0.76 -8.99 29.30
CA PRO A 43 0.80 -7.57 29.04
C PRO A 43 1.99 -7.17 28.15
N GLY A 44 1.75 -6.29 27.17
CA GLY A 44 2.79 -5.80 26.27
C GLY A 44 2.27 -5.34 24.92
N VAL A 45 3.20 -5.07 24.01
CA VAL A 45 2.93 -4.64 22.63
C VAL A 45 2.99 -5.85 21.70
N TYR A 46 1.97 -5.96 20.84
CA TYR A 46 1.85 -6.99 19.82
C TYR A 46 1.65 -6.32 18.46
N HIS A 47 2.39 -6.76 17.44
CA HIS A 47 2.23 -6.23 16.09
C HIS A 47 1.24 -7.09 15.31
N LEU A 48 0.19 -6.46 14.81
CA LEU A 48 -0.83 -7.08 13.96
C LEU A 48 -0.54 -6.75 12.48
N SER A 49 0.63 -7.18 12.00
CA SER A 49 1.15 -6.92 10.63
C SER A 49 0.97 -8.12 9.67
N THR A 50 1.49 -8.10 8.45
CA THR A 50 1.65 -9.33 7.64
C THR A 50 3.09 -9.84 7.78
N GLN A 51 3.29 -11.15 7.58
CA GLN A 51 4.62 -11.77 7.53
C GLN A 51 5.30 -11.59 6.16
N ASP A 52 4.51 -11.51 5.09
CA ASP A 52 4.98 -11.37 3.70
C ASP A 52 4.37 -10.11 3.07
N PRO A 53 4.80 -8.90 3.50
CA PRO A 53 4.30 -7.66 2.93
C PRO A 53 4.76 -7.48 1.47
N PRO A 54 3.95 -6.88 0.59
CA PRO A 54 4.36 -6.57 -0.76
C PRO A 54 5.43 -5.48 -0.74
N SER A 55 6.26 -5.46 -1.79
CA SER A 55 7.17 -4.35 -1.98
C SER A 55 6.40 -3.07 -2.34
N THR A 56 6.98 -1.93 -1.98
CA THR A 56 6.48 -0.61 -2.37
C THR A 56 6.38 -0.50 -3.89
N GLY A 57 7.40 -0.98 -4.61
CA GLY A 57 7.43 -0.96 -6.07
C GLY A 57 6.29 -1.75 -6.68
N LEU A 58 6.08 -3.00 -6.22
CA LEU A 58 4.97 -3.84 -6.68
C LEU A 58 3.61 -3.16 -6.45
N THR A 59 3.43 -2.52 -5.30
CA THR A 59 2.19 -1.82 -4.95
C THR A 59 1.96 -0.62 -5.87
N ILE A 60 2.94 0.27 -6.00
CA ILE A 60 2.82 1.48 -6.82
C ILE A 60 2.61 1.11 -8.29
N ASP A 61 3.38 0.16 -8.81
CA ASP A 61 3.21 -0.34 -10.18
C ASP A 61 1.80 -0.88 -10.42
N SER A 62 1.25 -1.63 -9.46
CA SER A 62 -0.10 -2.17 -9.55
C SER A 62 -1.16 -1.06 -9.56
N CYS A 63 -0.98 0.00 -8.76
CA CYS A 63 -1.86 1.17 -8.82
C CYS A 63 -1.85 1.82 -10.20
N PHE A 64 -0.65 2.06 -10.77
CA PHE A 64 -0.48 2.66 -12.10
C PHE A 64 -1.11 1.80 -13.20
N ASP A 65 -0.89 0.48 -13.15
CA ASP A 65 -1.50 -0.47 -14.08
C ASP A 65 -3.04 -0.39 -14.03
N VAL A 66 -3.64 -0.29 -12.84
CA VAL A 66 -5.09 -0.20 -12.65
C VAL A 66 -5.68 1.09 -13.21
N VAL A 67 -5.00 2.23 -13.04
CA VAL A 67 -5.49 3.52 -13.56
C VAL A 67 -5.08 3.79 -15.01
N GLY A 68 -4.45 2.82 -15.68
CA GLY A 68 -4.02 2.94 -17.08
C GLY A 68 -2.86 3.91 -17.31
N LEU A 69 -2.03 4.14 -16.30
CA LEU A 69 -0.85 4.98 -16.39
C LEU A 69 0.41 4.15 -16.64
N ARG A 70 1.40 4.73 -17.31
CA ARG A 70 2.72 4.11 -17.45
C ARG A 70 3.42 4.05 -16.09
N ARG A 71 3.86 2.86 -15.69
CA ARG A 71 4.60 2.63 -14.43
C ARG A 71 5.70 3.66 -14.20
N PRO A 72 5.83 4.20 -12.98
CA PRO A 72 6.82 5.23 -12.69
C PRO A 72 8.24 4.68 -12.76
N SER A 73 9.21 5.57 -12.77
CA SER A 73 10.59 5.23 -12.40
C SER A 73 10.87 5.75 -11.00
N TYR A 74 11.61 4.99 -10.19
CA TYR A 74 11.94 5.36 -8.83
C TYR A 74 13.27 6.12 -8.77
N VAL A 75 13.33 7.16 -7.95
CA VAL A 75 14.53 7.98 -7.73
C VAL A 75 14.79 8.16 -6.23
N ASP A 76 16.05 8.34 -5.86
CA ASP A 76 16.45 8.52 -4.46
C ASP A 76 16.40 9.99 -4.02
N ASP A 77 16.63 10.91 -4.96
CA ASP A 77 16.79 12.36 -4.71
C ASP A 77 15.81 13.23 -5.52
N ASP A 78 15.41 14.36 -4.93
CA ASP A 78 14.47 15.31 -5.53
C ASP A 78 15.07 16.11 -6.71
N GLY A 79 16.41 16.10 -6.86
CA GLY A 79 17.15 16.73 -7.94
C GLY A 79 16.90 16.08 -9.31
N GLU A 80 16.48 14.80 -9.32
CA GLU A 80 16.13 14.07 -10.54
C GLU A 80 14.70 14.36 -11.02
N LEU A 81 13.88 15.02 -10.19
CA LEU A 81 12.50 15.32 -10.49
C LEU A 81 12.39 16.52 -11.45
N THR A 82 11.67 16.33 -12.55
CA THR A 82 11.20 17.46 -13.37
C THR A 82 10.13 18.27 -12.63
N TRP A 83 9.77 19.44 -13.15
CA TRP A 83 8.67 20.23 -12.56
C TRP A 83 7.35 19.45 -12.47
N LEU A 84 7.06 18.64 -13.49
CA LEU A 84 5.84 17.82 -13.52
C LEU A 84 5.91 16.65 -12.52
N ASP A 85 7.08 16.02 -12.39
CA ASP A 85 7.32 15.00 -11.37
C ASP A 85 7.09 15.58 -9.97
N ARG A 86 7.62 16.79 -9.69
CA ARG A 86 7.39 17.45 -8.39
C ARG A 86 5.91 17.69 -8.11
N LYS A 87 5.16 18.19 -9.10
CA LYS A 87 3.71 18.42 -8.94
C LYS A 87 2.95 17.12 -8.68
N PHE A 88 3.35 16.02 -9.32
CA PHE A 88 2.79 14.71 -9.02
C PHE A 88 3.13 14.27 -7.58
N ASN A 89 4.41 14.35 -7.20
CA ASN A 89 4.87 13.93 -5.86
C ASN A 89 4.23 14.77 -4.74
N GLU A 90 3.99 16.07 -4.95
CA GLU A 90 3.24 16.93 -4.02
C GLU A 90 1.81 16.39 -3.75
N ARG A 91 1.13 15.86 -4.76
CA ARG A 91 -0.24 15.33 -4.61
C ARG A 91 -0.30 14.02 -3.84
N VAL A 92 0.81 13.29 -3.77
CA VAL A 92 0.94 12.04 -3.02
C VAL A 92 1.83 12.19 -1.79
N ASP A 93 2.19 13.42 -1.40
CA ASP A 93 3.17 13.69 -0.35
C ASP A 93 2.76 13.10 1.01
N PHE A 94 1.46 13.07 1.31
CA PHE A 94 0.93 12.40 2.49
C PHE A 94 1.41 10.93 2.62
N TYR A 95 1.52 10.22 1.51
CA TYR A 95 1.92 8.82 1.46
C TYR A 95 3.44 8.62 1.43
N MET A 96 4.21 9.68 1.22
CA MET A 96 5.66 9.58 1.05
C MET A 96 6.38 9.03 2.28
N SER A 97 5.84 9.28 3.48
CA SER A 97 6.37 8.69 4.72
C SER A 97 6.26 7.16 4.79
N TYR A 98 5.41 6.55 3.96
CA TYR A 98 5.27 5.10 3.81
C TYR A 98 6.10 4.56 2.64
N PHE A 99 6.25 5.34 1.57
CA PHE A 99 7.04 4.94 0.40
C PHE A 99 8.55 5.08 0.61
N ARG A 100 8.97 5.92 1.57
CA ARG A 100 10.38 6.16 1.88
C ARG A 100 10.78 5.31 3.08
N GLY A 101 11.56 4.26 2.81
CA GLY A 101 12.27 3.46 3.81
C GLY A 101 11.62 2.12 4.15
N ARG A 102 12.44 1.27 4.77
CA ARG A 102 12.08 -0.11 5.10
C ARG A 102 11.46 -0.20 6.49
N LYS A 103 10.13 -0.21 6.57
CA LYS A 103 9.39 -0.47 7.82
C LYS A 103 9.02 -1.94 7.91
N GLN A 104 9.65 -2.67 8.84
CA GLN A 104 9.32 -4.06 9.11
C GLN A 104 8.98 -4.24 10.60
N PHE A 105 7.84 -4.85 10.88
CA PHE A 105 7.37 -5.09 12.24
C PHE A 105 7.42 -6.58 12.55
N SER A 106 8.18 -6.94 13.58
CA SER A 106 8.26 -8.33 14.03
C SER A 106 6.94 -8.79 14.64
N ARG A 107 6.39 -9.89 14.13
CA ARG A 107 5.20 -10.56 14.67
C ARG A 107 5.51 -11.66 15.68
N ALA A 108 6.77 -11.83 16.08
CA ALA A 108 7.19 -12.97 16.91
C ALA A 108 6.34 -13.13 18.19
N ARG A 109 6.00 -12.02 18.88
CA ARG A 109 5.15 -12.04 20.07
C ARG A 109 3.70 -12.44 19.75
N THR A 110 3.15 -11.95 18.65
CA THR A 110 1.81 -12.30 18.18
C THR A 110 1.76 -13.79 17.86
N ASN A 111 2.70 -14.28 17.05
CA ASN A 111 2.75 -15.67 16.61
C ASN A 111 2.99 -16.66 17.77
N ALA A 112 3.72 -16.25 18.82
CA ALA A 112 3.90 -17.06 20.02
C ALA A 112 2.59 -17.34 20.78
N VAL A 113 1.57 -16.50 20.61
CA VAL A 113 0.27 -16.64 21.28
C VAL A 113 -0.79 -17.20 20.33
N VAL A 114 -0.85 -16.69 19.09
CA VAL A 114 -1.95 -17.00 18.15
C VAL A 114 -1.59 -18.05 17.10
N GLY A 115 -0.32 -18.49 17.04
CA GLY A 115 0.17 -19.33 15.94
C GLY A 115 0.41 -18.55 14.64
N ASN A 116 0.59 -19.26 13.53
CA ASN A 116 0.92 -18.67 12.21
C ASN A 116 -0.27 -18.62 11.24
N ASP A 117 -1.41 -19.20 11.59
CA ASP A 117 -2.49 -19.49 10.63
C ASP A 117 -3.39 -18.28 10.30
N HIS A 118 -3.31 -17.19 11.08
CA HIS A 118 -4.16 -16.00 10.97
C HIS A 118 -3.50 -14.83 10.21
N GLY A 119 -3.41 -13.62 10.79
CA GLY A 119 -2.87 -12.43 10.08
C GLY A 119 -1.44 -12.59 9.57
N GLY A 120 -0.70 -13.58 10.09
CA GLY A 120 0.61 -13.98 9.59
C GLY A 120 0.59 -14.75 8.26
N SER A 121 -0.50 -15.42 7.90
CA SER A 121 -0.58 -16.25 6.69
C SER A 121 -1.12 -15.50 5.47
N PHE A 122 -1.79 -14.37 5.67
CA PHE A 122 -2.36 -13.60 4.56
C PHE A 122 -1.25 -12.97 3.71
N ARG A 123 -1.16 -13.43 2.47
CA ARG A 123 -0.23 -12.92 1.48
C ARG A 123 -0.92 -11.88 0.60
N MET A 124 -0.35 -10.69 0.56
CA MET A 124 -0.81 -9.61 -0.29
C MET A 124 0.03 -9.59 -1.58
N ASP A 125 -0.24 -10.57 -2.45
CA ASP A 125 0.40 -10.67 -3.75
C ASP A 125 -0.21 -9.72 -4.79
N ARG A 126 0.36 -9.71 -6.00
CA ARG A 126 -0.09 -8.82 -7.09
C ARG A 126 -1.56 -9.05 -7.43
N GLU A 127 -2.00 -10.31 -7.50
CA GLU A 127 -3.39 -10.63 -7.83
C GLU A 127 -4.36 -10.04 -6.80
N THR A 128 -4.03 -10.19 -5.53
CA THR A 128 -4.84 -9.66 -4.43
C THR A 128 -4.84 -8.13 -4.38
N LEU A 129 -3.68 -7.50 -4.61
CA LEU A 129 -3.58 -6.04 -4.75
C LEU A 129 -4.50 -5.54 -5.87
N LEU A 130 -4.39 -6.13 -7.05
CA LEU A 130 -5.22 -5.76 -8.20
C LEU A 130 -6.70 -5.94 -7.90
N ARG A 131 -7.10 -7.02 -7.22
CA ARG A 131 -8.50 -7.25 -6.83
C ARG A 131 -9.03 -6.10 -5.96
N PHE A 132 -8.28 -5.69 -4.93
CA PHE A 132 -8.70 -4.58 -4.06
C PHE A 132 -8.69 -3.22 -4.76
N MET A 133 -7.65 -2.95 -5.57
CA MET A 133 -7.53 -1.70 -6.30
C MET A 133 -8.64 -1.53 -7.34
N ASN A 134 -8.93 -2.57 -8.13
CA ASN A 134 -10.02 -2.52 -9.11
C ASN A 134 -11.38 -2.34 -8.43
N TRP A 135 -11.65 -3.10 -7.36
CA TRP A 135 -12.89 -2.91 -6.59
C TRP A 135 -13.06 -1.46 -6.11
N TYR A 136 -11.99 -0.84 -5.61
CA TYR A 136 -12.05 0.55 -5.15
C TYR A 136 -12.23 1.54 -6.30
N VAL A 137 -11.59 1.32 -7.45
CA VAL A 137 -11.76 2.15 -8.64
C VAL A 137 -13.19 2.03 -9.18
N ASP A 138 -13.73 0.81 -9.27
CA ASP A 138 -15.12 0.58 -9.70
C ASP A 138 -16.09 1.30 -8.77
N LEU A 139 -15.90 1.17 -7.45
CA LEU A 139 -16.69 1.89 -6.45
C LEU A 139 -16.60 3.41 -6.65
N LEU A 140 -15.42 3.97 -6.89
CA LEU A 140 -15.24 5.40 -7.14
C LEU A 140 -15.94 5.86 -8.42
N LEU A 141 -15.90 5.05 -9.48
CA LEU A 141 -16.56 5.35 -10.75
C LEU A 141 -18.08 5.33 -10.62
N GLU A 142 -18.63 4.37 -9.88
CA GLU A 142 -20.06 4.28 -9.57
C GLU A 142 -20.53 5.47 -8.71
N ASN A 143 -19.71 5.92 -7.75
CA ASN A 143 -20.08 6.97 -6.79
C ASN A 143 -19.63 8.38 -7.20
N ARG A 144 -19.10 8.56 -8.42
CA ARG A 144 -18.52 9.82 -8.90
C ARG A 144 -19.51 10.98 -8.96
N ALA A 145 -20.82 10.70 -8.99
CA ALA A 145 -21.88 11.72 -8.93
C ALA A 145 -22.20 12.23 -7.51
N THR A 146 -21.71 11.55 -6.46
CA THR A 146 -22.06 11.80 -5.05
C THR A 146 -20.89 12.23 -4.17
N LEU A 147 -19.66 12.26 -4.70
CA LEU A 147 -18.50 12.75 -3.95
C LEU A 147 -18.39 14.28 -4.11
N PRO A 148 -18.30 15.06 -3.01
CA PRO A 148 -18.04 16.48 -3.11
C PRO A 148 -16.72 16.69 -3.85
N GLU A 149 -16.68 17.62 -4.81
CA GLU A 149 -15.40 18.08 -5.35
C GLU A 149 -14.57 18.60 -4.19
N THR A 150 -13.45 17.94 -3.90
CA THR A 150 -12.43 18.49 -2.99
C THR A 150 -11.91 19.78 -3.61
N GLN A 151 -12.32 20.91 -3.01
CA GLN A 151 -11.84 22.26 -3.32
C GLN A 151 -10.36 22.43 -2.96
#